data_AF-A0A0F9KPA7-F1
#
_entry.id   AF-A0A0F9KPA7-F1
#
_cell.length_a   1.000
_cell.length_b   1.000
_cell.length_c   1.000
_cell.angle_alpha   90.00
_cell.angle_beta   90.00
_cell.angle_gamma   90.00
#
_symmetry.space_group_name_H-M   'P 1'
#
loop_
_entity.id
_entity.type
_entity.pdbx_description
1 polymer ?
#
loop_
_entity_poly.entity_id
_entity_poly.type
_entity_poly.pdbx_seq_one_letter_code
_entity_poly.pdbx_strand_id
1 'polypeptide(L)' 'MIPIRQKMIGENKVEEWKFPVGLDDRVAVYINDIEVAETYDQAVVRLEREA' A
#
# COMPACT_ATOMS: atom_id res chain seq x y z
N MET A 1 10.81 -8.35 -1.35
CA MET A 1 9.53 -7.75 -0.94
C MET A 1 8.43 -8.69 -1.40
N ILE A 2 7.47 -9.01 -0.53
CA ILE A 2 6.32 -9.86 -0.88
C ILE A 2 5.07 -8.99 -0.76
N PRO A 3 4.23 -8.86 -1.80
CA PRO A 3 2.98 -8.13 -1.68
C PRO A 3 2.04 -8.96 -0.81
N ILE A 4 1.51 -8.35 0.25
CA ILE A 4 0.61 -9.00 1.20
C ILE A 4 -0.84 -8.59 1.00
N ARG A 5 -1.09 -7.39 0.46
CA ARG A 5 -2.43 -6.91 0.06
C ARG A 5 -2.33 -6.07 -1.19
N GLN A 6 -3.37 -6.11 -2.01
CA GLN A 6 -3.48 -5.28 -3.21
C GLN A 6 -4.95 -5.01 -3.55
N LYS A 7 -5.25 -3.80 -4.03
CA LYS A 7 -6.59 -3.41 -4.49
C LYS A 7 -6.51 -2.33 -5.56
N MET A 8 -7.37 -2.45 -6.57
CA MET A 8 -7.60 -1.42 -7.58
C MET A 8 -8.77 -0.52 -7.15
N ILE A 9 -8.58 0.80 -7.23
CA ILE A 9 -9.58 1.83 -6.93
C ILE A 9 -9.52 2.88 -8.04
N GLY A 10 -10.50 2.84 -8.96
CA GLY A 10 -10.43 3.59 -10.20
C GLY A 10 -9.17 3.21 -10.99
N GLU A 11 -8.34 4.21 -11.31
CA GLU A 11 -7.05 4.03 -11.98
C GLU A 11 -5.89 3.76 -11.01
N ASN A 12 -6.13 3.84 -9.69
CA ASN A 12 -5.10 3.70 -8.67
C ASN A 12 -4.97 2.26 -8.18
N LYS A 13 -3.75 1.74 -8.17
CA LYS A 13 -3.37 0.46 -7.59
C LYS A 13 -2.73 0.68 -6.22
N VAL A 14 -3.39 0.23 -5.16
CA VAL A 14 -2.86 0.26 -3.80
C VAL A 14 -2.25 -1.10 -3.46
N GLU A 15 -1.02 -1.14 -2.99
CA GLU A 15 -0.32 -2.36 -2.60
C GLU A 15 0.35 -2.21 -1.24
N GLU A 16 0.18 -3.20 -0.38
CA GLU A 16 0.90 -3.32 0.88
C GLU A 16 1.98 -4.39 0.74
N TRP A 17 3.22 -4.02 1.02
CA TRP A 17 4.39 -4.86 0.84
C TRP A 17 5.06 -5.13 2.18
N LYS A 18 5.36 -6.41 2.41
CA LYS A 18 6.18 -6.83 3.56
C LYS A 18 7.60 -7.12 3.10
N PHE A 19 8.58 -6.57 3.81
CA PHE A 19 9.99 -6.82 3.53
C PHE A 19 10.85 -6.84 4.80
N PRO A 20 11.88 -7.71 4.83
CA PRO A 20 12.78 -7.79 5.96
C PRO A 20 13.70 -6.58 6.02
N VAL A 21 13.87 -6.00 7.22
CA VAL A 21 14.82 -4.93 7.52
C VAL A 21 15.60 -5.32 8.76
N GLY A 22 16.78 -5.91 8.57
CA GLY A 22 17.58 -6.45 9.65
C GLY A 22 16.93 -7.68 10.28
N LEU A 23 16.58 -7.59 11.57
CA LEU A 23 15.90 -8.67 12.30
C LEU A 23 14.37 -8.53 12.32
N ASP A 24 13.83 -7.40 11.85
CA ASP A 24 12.41 -7.10 11.90
C ASP A 24 11.79 -7.06 10.50
N ASP A 25 10.50 -7.37 10.42
CA ASP A 25 9.71 -7.17 9.22
C ASP A 25 9.15 -5.74 9.18
N ARG A 26 9.29 -5.05 8.05
CA ARG A 26 8.60 -3.79 7.78
C ARG A 26 7.48 -3.96 6.78
N VAL A 27 6.50 -3.07 6.90
CA VAL A 27 5.39 -2.93 5.97
C VAL A 27 5.48 -1.54 5.34
N ALA A 28 5.39 -1.48 4.02
CA ALA A 28 5.23 -0.22 3.28
C ALA A 28 4.04 -0.31 2.33
N VAL A 29 3.46 0.84 2.02
CA VAL A 29 2.28 0.95 1.16
C VAL A 29 2.67 1.75 -0.08
N TYR A 30 2.27 1.25 -1.24
CA TYR A 30 2.53 1.86 -2.53
C TYR A 30 1.21 2.17 -3.23
N ILE A 31 1.13 3.34 -3.87
CA ILE A 31 0.03 3.72 -4.77
C ILE A 31 0.66 3.96 -6.14
N ASN A 32 0.29 3.16 -7.16
CA ASN A 32 0.89 3.21 -8.50
C ASN A 32 2.43 3.23 -8.46
N ASP A 33 3.02 2.28 -7.73
CA ASP A 33 4.47 2.14 -7.55
C ASP A 33 5.17 3.27 -6.75
N ILE A 34 4.41 4.22 -6.19
CA ILE A 34 4.93 5.30 -5.32
C ILE A 34 4.67 4.96 -3.85
N GLU A 35 5.73 4.89 -3.03
CA GLU A 35 5.59 4.70 -1.59
C GLU A 35 4.91 5.89 -0.92
N VAL A 36 3.93 5.63 -0.07
CA VAL A 36 3.17 6.64 0.66
C VAL A 36 3.29 6.46 2.17
N ALA A 37 3.29 7.58 2.89
CA ALA A 37 3.36 7.60 4.36
C ALA A 37 1.96 7.46 5.00
N GLU A 38 1.18 6.48 4.55
CA GLU A 38 -0.14 6.13 5.08
C GLU A 38 -0.32 4.61 5.13
N THR A 39 -1.26 4.12 5.95
CA THR A 39 -1.59 2.69 5.99
C THR A 39 -2.41 2.27 4.77
N TYR A 40 -2.44 0.96 4.50
CA TYR A 40 -3.25 0.43 3.40
C TYR A 40 -4.72 0.83 3.52
N ASP A 41 -5.29 0.72 4.73
CA ASP A 41 -6.69 1.08 4.98
C ASP A 41 -6.94 2.59 4.82
N GLN A 42 -5.98 3.44 5.19
CA GLN A 42 -6.07 4.89 4.96
C GLN A 42 -6.06 5.22 3.46
N ALA A 43 -5.13 4.65 2.70
CA ALA A 43 -5.04 4.83 1.26
C ALA A 43 -6.33 4.37 0.56
N VAL A 44 -6.85 3.19 0.94
CA VAL A 44 -8.09 2.64 0.37
C VAL A 44 -9.27 3.57 0.65
N VAL A 45 -9.50 3.94 1.91
CA VAL A 45 -10.64 4.79 2.29
C VAL A 45 -10.56 6.17 1.63
N ARG A 46 -9.36 6.74 1.51
CA ARG A 46 -9.14 8.03 0.86
C ARG A 46 -9.48 7.95 -0.63
N LEU A 47 -8.92 6.97 -1.34
CA LEU A 47 -9.15 6.79 -2.78
C LEU A 47 -10.60 6.42 -3.10
N GLU A 48 -11.28 5.63 -2.26
CA GLU A 48 -12.71 5.30 -2.43
C GLU A 48 -13.62 6.52 -2.26
N ARG A 49 -13.17 7.59 -1.60
CA ARG A 49 -13.90 8.86 -1.49
C ARG A 49 -13.61 9.82 -2.64
N GLU A 50 -12.47 9.67 -3.29
CA GLU A 50 -12.01 10.52 -4.40
C GLU A 50 -12.49 10.01 -5.78
N ALA A 51 -12.84 8.72 -5.88
CA ALA A 51 -13.35 8.06 -7.09
C ALA A 51 -14.86 8.28 -7.31
#